data_AF-A0AAV0WJP8-F1
#
_entry.id   AF-A0AAV0WJP8-F1
#
_cell.length_a   1.000
_cell.length_b   1.000
_cell.length_c   1.000
_cell.angle_alpha   90.00
_cell.angle_beta   90.00
_cell.angle_gamma   90.00
#
_symmetry.space_group_name_H-M   'P 1'
#
loop_
_entity.id
_entity.type
_entity.pdbx_description
1 polymer ?
#
loop_
_entity_poly.entity_id
_entity_poly.type
_entity_poly.pdbx_seq_one_letter_code
_entity_poly.pdbx_strand_id
1 'polypeptide(L)'
;MSSKWRIFRRPIIASEKTVNAIIKAAVVLHNYIKKSEKMEGINSYCPATLPDHYNNGLLIPGQWRRNLSSNALQLITQTGSNTHSRNAKEVREKLMNYYTGIGAIPSVSI
;
A
#
# COMPACT_ATOMS: atom_id res chain seq x y z
N MET A 1 10.35 -5.79 6.13
CA MET A 1 11.71 -5.32 5.78
C MET A 1 11.84 -3.79 5.83
N SER A 2 11.09 -3.00 5.08
CA SER A 2 11.27 -1.52 5.04
C SER A 2 11.10 -0.79 6.39
N SER A 3 10.26 -1.32 7.29
CA SER A 3 10.14 -0.80 8.66
C SER A 3 11.44 -0.94 9.49
N LYS A 4 12.28 -1.93 9.20
CA LYS A 4 13.53 -2.22 9.94
C LYS A 4 14.80 -1.75 9.25
N TRP A 5 14.78 -1.71 7.92
CA TRP A 5 15.97 -1.47 7.12
C TRP A 5 15.84 -0.17 6.34
N ARG A 6 16.69 0.81 6.67
CA ARG A 6 16.66 2.15 6.06
C ARG A 6 16.93 2.14 4.55
N ILE A 7 17.68 1.15 4.05
CA ILE A 7 18.00 1.01 2.63
C ILE A 7 16.75 0.80 1.76
N PHE A 8 15.69 0.19 2.29
CA PHE A 8 14.43 0.00 1.58
C PHE A 8 13.44 1.18 1.75
N ARG A 9 13.86 2.27 2.39
CA ARG A 9 13.04 3.48 2.53
C ARG A 9 13.30 4.52 1.46
N ARG A 10 14.33 4.33 0.62
CA ARG A 10 14.68 5.22 -0.49
C ARG A 10 14.84 4.39 -1.76
N PRO A 11 14.62 4.98 -2.95
CA PRO A 11 14.98 4.35 -4.21
C PRO A 11 16.44 3.91 -4.18
N ILE A 12 16.70 2.66 -4.56
CA ILE A 12 18.05 2.10 -4.62
C ILE A 12 18.60 2.38 -6.02
N ILE A 13 19.54 3.32 -6.12
CA ILE A 13 20.23 3.63 -7.37
C ILE A 13 21.47 2.73 -7.44
N ALA A 14 21.31 1.53 -8.00
CA ALA A 14 22.39 0.56 -8.17
C ALA A 14 22.11 -0.38 -9.34
N SER A 15 23.12 -1.14 -9.79
CA SER A 15 22.94 -2.19 -10.79
C SER A 15 22.13 -3.36 -10.23
N GLU A 16 21.48 -4.12 -11.12
CA GLU A 16 20.64 -5.28 -10.75
C GLU A 16 21.39 -6.28 -9.86
N LYS A 17 22.66 -6.57 -10.19
CA LYS A 17 23.52 -7.47 -9.41
C LYS A 17 23.68 -6.99 -7.97
N THR A 18 23.88 -5.69 -7.77
CA THR A 18 24.04 -5.08 -6.45
C THR A 18 22.71 -5.07 -5.68
N VAL A 19 21.59 -4.77 -6.35
CA VAL A 19 20.25 -4.84 -5.75
C VAL A 19 19.95 -6.25 -5.25
N ASN A 20 20.23 -7.27 -6.06
CA ASN A 20 20.05 -8.68 -5.68
C ASN A 20 20.93 -9.05 -4.47
N ALA A 21 22.18 -8.58 -4.41
CA ALA A 21 23.04 -8.79 -3.26
C ALA A 21 22.49 -8.12 -1.99
N ILE A 22 22.00 -6.87 -2.09
CA ILE A 22 21.39 -6.14 -0.97
C ILE A 22 20.16 -6.90 -0.43
N ILE A 23 19.28 -7.36 -1.33
CA ILE A 23 18.07 -8.10 -0.94
C ILE A 23 18.46 -9.40 -0.23
N LYS A 24 19.38 -10.19 -0.80
CA LYS A 24 19.86 -11.44 -0.19
C LYS A 24 20.47 -11.20 1.19
N ALA A 25 21.34 -10.20 1.33
CA ALA A 25 21.96 -9.85 2.60
C ALA A 25 20.91 -9.45 3.66
N ALA A 26 19.91 -8.64 3.28
CA ALA A 26 18.85 -8.24 4.19
C ALA A 26 17.98 -9.42 4.65
N VAL A 27 17.68 -10.36 3.76
CA VAL A 27 16.93 -11.59 4.10
C VAL A 27 17.73 -12.48 5.04
N VAL A 28 19.00 -12.72 4.73
CA VAL A 28 19.88 -13.55 5.58
C VAL A 28 19.99 -12.95 6.98
N LEU A 29 20.27 -11.65 7.09
CA LEU A 29 20.41 -11.01 8.41
C LEU A 29 19.08 -10.96 9.16
N HIS A 30 17.96 -10.76 8.48
CA HIS A 30 16.64 -10.83 9.10
C HIS A 30 16.36 -12.22 9.71
N ASN A 31 16.66 -13.28 8.94
CA ASN A 31 16.48 -14.65 9.39
C ASN A 31 17.42 -14.98 10.54
N TYR A 32 18.66 -14.49 10.49
CA TYR A 32 19.64 -14.66 11.55
C TYR A 32 19.15 -14.04 12.86
N ILE A 33 18.75 -12.77 12.85
CA ILE A 33 18.26 -12.07 14.05
C ILE A 33 17.00 -12.76 14.59
N LYS A 34 16.07 -13.15 13.72
CA LYS A 34 14.87 -13.91 14.13
C LYS A 34 15.22 -15.25 14.79
N LYS A 35 16.22 -15.95 14.27
CA LYS A 35 16.68 -17.21 14.84
C LYS A 35 17.37 -17.00 16.19
N SER A 36 18.27 -16.01 16.30
CA SER A 36 18.97 -15.73 17.56
C SER A 36 18.00 -15.31 18.66
N GLU A 37 17.04 -14.45 18.36
CA GLU A 37 16.01 -14.03 19.30
C GLU A 37 15.13 -15.19 19.80
N LYS A 38 14.74 -16.09 18.88
CA LYS A 38 13.99 -17.28 19.24
C LYS A 38 14.76 -18.20 20.19
N MET A 39 16.10 -18.26 20.07
CA MET A 39 16.94 -19.07 20.95
C MET A 39 17.07 -18.44 22.35
N GLU A 40 17.18 -17.12 22.43
CA GLU A 40 17.30 -16.37 23.69
C GLU A 40 15.94 -16.12 24.39
N GLY A 41 14.82 -16.46 23.75
CA GLY A 41 13.48 -16.15 24.27
C GLY A 41 13.13 -14.65 24.25
N ILE A 42 13.94 -13.84 23.54
CA ILE A 42 13.76 -12.39 23.39
C ILE A 42 12.93 -12.15 22.12
N ASN A 43 12.08 -11.12 22.10
CA ASN A 43 11.30 -10.76 20.91
C ASN A 43 11.32 -9.24 20.65
N SER A 44 12.53 -8.67 20.61
CA SER A 44 12.76 -7.22 20.48
C SER A 44 12.80 -6.77 19.02
N TYR A 45 13.37 -7.58 18.14
CA TYR A 45 13.52 -7.28 16.72
C TYR A 45 12.18 -7.27 16.01
N CYS A 46 11.21 -8.09 16.40
CA CYS A 46 9.89 -8.08 15.78
C CYS A 46 8.80 -8.50 16.80
N PRO A 47 8.45 -7.59 17.72
CA PRO A 47 7.45 -7.85 18.75
C PRO A 47 6.08 -8.12 18.13
N ALA A 48 5.19 -8.78 18.88
CA ALA A 48 3.83 -9.10 18.42
C ALA A 48 3.00 -7.87 18.02
N THR A 49 3.33 -6.70 18.58
CA THR A 49 2.70 -5.41 18.24
C THR A 49 3.21 -4.81 16.93
N LEU A 50 4.28 -5.35 16.35
CA LEU A 50 4.85 -4.84 15.10
C LEU A 50 3.95 -5.11 13.89
N PRO A 51 3.49 -6.34 13.59
CA PRO A 51 2.55 -6.62 12.51
C PRO A 51 1.11 -6.21 12.87
N ASP A 52 0.27 -6.10 11.84
CA ASP A 52 -1.17 -5.99 12.03
C ASP A 52 -1.67 -7.30 12.66
N HIS A 53 -2.56 -7.19 13.66
CA HIS A 53 -3.13 -8.34 14.35
C HIS A 53 -4.60 -8.11 14.61
N TYR A 54 -5.37 -9.19 14.72
CA TYR A 54 -6.78 -9.13 15.07
C TYR A 54 -6.96 -9.35 16.56
N ASN A 55 -7.80 -8.54 17.17
CA ASN A 55 -8.27 -8.73 18.54
C ASN A 55 -9.79 -8.68 18.53
N ASN A 56 -10.45 -9.77 18.93
CA ASN A 56 -11.92 -9.88 18.97
C ASN A 56 -12.61 -9.45 17.66
N GLY A 57 -12.05 -9.84 16.51
CA GLY A 57 -12.57 -9.49 15.19
C GLY A 57 -12.25 -8.07 14.69
N LEU A 58 -11.63 -7.23 15.53
CA LEU A 58 -11.17 -5.89 15.14
C LEU A 58 -9.71 -5.94 14.69
N LEU A 59 -9.42 -5.34 13.53
CA LEU A 59 -8.07 -5.16 13.03
C LEU A 59 -7.35 -4.08 13.84
N ILE A 60 -6.30 -4.47 14.57
CA ILE A 60 -5.40 -3.55 15.24
C ILE A 60 -4.21 -3.25 14.32
N PRO A 61 -4.00 -1.97 13.91
CA PRO A 61 -2.86 -1.59 13.09
C PRO A 61 -1.54 -1.82 13.82
N GLY A 62 -0.61 -2.51 13.16
CA GLY A 62 0.71 -2.79 13.68
C GLY A 62 1.62 -1.56 13.68
N GLN A 63 2.59 -1.55 14.60
CA GLN A 63 3.55 -0.44 14.75
C GLN A 63 4.48 -0.26 13.53
N TRP A 64 4.51 -1.22 12.60
CA TRP A 64 5.30 -1.10 11.37
C TRP A 64 4.96 0.17 10.56
N ARG A 65 3.74 0.69 10.69
CA ARG A 65 3.25 1.94 10.06
C ARG A 65 3.74 3.20 10.77
N ARG A 66 4.10 3.13 12.06
CA ARG A 66 4.48 4.30 12.87
C ARG A 66 5.87 4.85 12.54
N ASN A 67 6.73 4.02 11.92
CA ASN A 67 8.09 4.37 11.53
C ASN A 67 8.21 5.05 10.16
N LEU A 68 7.11 5.61 9.64
CA LEU A 68 7.09 6.49 8.47
C LEU A 68 7.70 7.86 8.84
N SER A 69 8.99 7.89 9.14
CA SER A 69 9.77 9.13 9.17
C SER A 69 9.62 9.81 7.81
N SER A 70 9.17 11.08 7.81
CA SER A 70 8.94 12.10 6.75
C SER A 70 9.37 11.87 5.28
N ASN A 71 10.31 10.97 4.99
CA ASN A 71 10.88 10.68 3.66
C ASN A 71 10.41 9.34 3.04
N ALA A 72 9.45 8.64 3.65
CA ALA A 72 8.84 7.45 3.06
C ALA A 72 7.63 7.83 2.19
N LEU A 73 7.21 6.94 1.27
CA LEU A 73 5.98 7.09 0.48
C LEU A 73 4.81 7.32 1.44
N GLN A 74 4.32 8.56 1.50
CA GLN A 74 3.22 8.92 2.38
C GLN A 74 1.92 8.40 1.77
N LEU A 75 0.98 8.03 2.65
CA LEU A 75 -0.37 7.74 2.20
C LEU A 75 -0.91 9.02 1.55
N ILE A 76 -1.24 8.93 0.27
CA ILE A 76 -1.88 10.04 -0.44
C ILE A 76 -3.27 10.17 0.17
N THR A 77 -3.50 11.23 0.94
CA THR A 77 -4.84 11.64 1.33
C THR A 77 -5.57 12.17 0.10
N GLN A 78 -6.89 12.30 0.16
CA GLN A 78 -7.69 12.76 -0.97
C GLN A 78 -7.10 14.05 -1.59
N THR A 79 -6.50 13.94 -2.78
CA THR A 79 -5.75 15.01 -3.47
C THR A 79 -6.64 15.92 -4.31
N GLY A 80 -7.95 15.71 -4.29
CA GLY A 80 -8.89 16.49 -5.06
C GLY A 80 -10.33 16.30 -4.62
N SER A 81 -11.21 17.11 -5.20
CA SER A 81 -12.63 16.90 -5.03
C SER A 81 -13.04 15.61 -5.75
N ASN A 82 -13.83 14.75 -5.10
CA ASN A 82 -14.53 13.65 -5.79
C ASN A 82 -15.62 14.19 -6.75
N THR A 83 -15.74 15.51 -6.85
CA THR A 83 -16.62 16.20 -7.80
C THR A 83 -16.04 16.07 -9.20
N HIS A 84 -16.85 15.47 -10.07
CA HIS A 84 -16.57 15.35 -11.48
C HIS A 84 -16.48 16.74 -12.14
N SER A 85 -15.67 16.88 -13.18
CA SER A 85 -15.57 18.15 -13.91
C SER A 85 -16.91 18.50 -14.56
N ARG A 86 -17.17 19.80 -14.78
CA ARG A 86 -18.39 20.28 -15.43
C ARG A 86 -18.58 19.66 -16.83
N ASN A 87 -17.46 19.47 -17.55
CA ASN A 87 -17.44 18.78 -18.83
C ASN A 87 -17.86 17.30 -18.71
N ALA A 88 -17.37 16.58 -17.69
CA ALA A 88 -17.79 15.20 -17.44
C ALA A 88 -19.28 15.10 -17.08
N LYS A 89 -19.83 16.11 -16.37
CA LYS A 89 -21.27 16.22 -16.11
C LYS A 89 -22.06 16.38 -17.39
N GLU A 90 -21.67 17.32 -18.25
CA GLU A 90 -22.33 17.57 -19.54
C GLU A 90 -22.30 16.37 -20.46
N VAL A 91 -21.16 15.67 -20.54
CA VAL A 91 -21.06 14.42 -21.34
C VAL A 91 -22.00 13.35 -20.78
N ARG A 92 -22.08 13.20 -19.46
CA ARG A 92 -23.00 12.26 -18.81
C ARG A 92 -24.47 12.61 -19.09
N GLU A 93 -24.83 13.88 -19.00
CA GLU A 93 -26.19 14.35 -19.30
C GLU A 93 -26.55 14.19 -20.77
N LYS A 94 -25.62 14.48 -21.70
CA LYS A 94 -25.81 14.25 -23.13
C LYS A 94 -26.04 12.77 -23.46
N LEU A 95 -25.23 11.88 -22.88
CA LEU A 95 -25.42 10.44 -23.04
C LEU A 95 -26.74 9.97 -22.42
N MET A 96 -27.08 10.43 -21.21
CA MET A 96 -28.37 10.13 -20.58
C MET A 96 -29.54 10.56 -21.47
N ASN A 97 -29.52 11.78 -21.99
CA ASN A 97 -30.57 12.28 -22.87
C ASN A 97 -30.64 11.50 -24.19
N TYR A 98 -29.51 11.03 -24.71
CA TYR A 98 -29.47 10.16 -25.89
C TYR A 98 -30.13 8.80 -25.64
N TYR A 99 -29.92 8.20 -24.46
CA TYR A 99 -30.50 6.91 -24.09
C TYR A 99 -31.92 7.00 -23.52
N THR A 100 -32.38 8.17 -23.06
CA THR A 100 -33.65 8.33 -22.33
C THR A 100 -34.63 9.32 -23.00
N GLY A 101 -34.22 9.99 -24.08
CA GLY A 101 -35.05 10.94 -24.83
C GLY A 101 -36.06 10.27 -25.77
N ILE A 102 -37.09 11.03 -26.17
CA ILE A 102 -38.13 10.59 -27.10
C ILE A 102 -37.48 10.33 -28.48
N GLY A 103 -37.32 9.05 -28.84
CA GLY A 103 -36.54 8.60 -30.00
C GLY A 103 -35.31 7.73 -29.66
N ALA A 104 -35.09 7.41 -28.38
CA ALA A 104 -34.02 6.51 -27.94
C ALA A 104 -34.09 5.15 -28.67
N ILE A 105 -32.92 4.65 -29.06
CA ILE A 105 -32.74 3.34 -29.68
C ILE A 105 -33.45 2.32 -28.79
N PRO A 106 -34.40 1.51 -29.31
CA PRO A 106 -35.05 0.50 -28.48
C PRO A 106 -33.95 -0.40 -27.93
N SER A 107 -33.93 -0.60 -26.61
CA SER A 107 -33.05 -1.57 -25.99
C SER A 107 -33.34 -2.92 -26.63
N VAL A 108 -32.46 -3.37 -27.51
CA VAL A 108 -32.51 -4.74 -28.04
C VAL A 108 -32.21 -5.63 -26.85
N SER A 109 -33.26 -6.23 -26.30
CA SER A 109 -33.15 -7.30 -25.32
C SER A 109 -32.52 -8.50 -26.03
N ILE A 110 -31.30 -8.83 -25.64
CA ILE A 110 -30.68 -10.13 -25.91
C ILE A 110 -30.92 -11.00 -24.67
#